data_AF-A0A931RTQ4-F1
#
_entry.id   AF-A0A931RTQ4-F1
#
_cell.length_a   1.000
_cell.length_b   1.000
_cell.length_c   1.000
_cell.angle_alpha   90.00
_cell.angle_beta   90.00
_cell.angle_gamma   90.00
#
_symmetry.space_group_name_H-M   'P 1'
#
loop_
_entity.id
_entity.type
_entity.pdbx_description
1 polymer ?
#
loop_
_entity_poly.entity_id
_entity_poly.type
_entity_poly.pdbx_seq_one_letter_code
_entity_poly.pdbx_strand_id
1 'polypeptide(L)'
;MFKVVVAMEDVGTFKNFGEAFKVFFDKVKELVGQGASLNVLETTCWIEYSKIQMYFYDARDLAYKVGILKGKGELVDPLPKIDHLVIDVAFAERALVAFEEFMMVKPDEPLEYKLLK
;
A
#
# COMPACT_ATOMS: atom_id res chain seq x y z
N MET A 1 -13.24 -4.60 1.14
CA MET A 1 -12.64 -4.36 2.47
C MET A 1 -11.15 -4.17 2.29
N PHE A 2 -10.49 -3.44 3.20
CA PHE A 2 -9.07 -3.12 3.13
C PHE A 2 -8.31 -4.07 4.05
N LYS A 3 -7.42 -4.88 3.50
CA LYS A 3 -6.53 -5.75 4.27
C LYS A 3 -5.23 -4.99 4.55
N VAL A 4 -4.73 -5.07 5.77
CA VAL A 4 -3.48 -4.42 6.18
C VAL A 4 -2.43 -5.50 6.40
N VAL A 5 -1.27 -5.34 5.75
CA VAL A 5 -0.11 -6.23 5.93
C VAL A 5 1.11 -5.38 6.29
N VAL A 6 1.82 -5.78 7.34
CA VAL A 6 3.04 -5.12 7.82
C VAL A 6 4.06 -6.19 8.15
N ALA A 7 5.29 -6.06 7.64
CA ALA A 7 6.34 -7.07 7.79
C ALA A 7 5.89 -8.49 7.35
N MET A 8 5.10 -8.58 6.27
CA MET A 8 4.47 -9.83 5.78
C MET A 8 3.43 -10.46 6.72
N GLU A 9 3.08 -9.82 7.84
CA GLU A 9 2.08 -10.31 8.77
C GLU A 9 0.70 -9.72 8.46
N ASP A 10 -0.34 -10.55 8.54
CA ASP A 10 -1.73 -10.13 8.41
C ASP A 10 -2.17 -9.39 9.68
N VAL A 11 -2.31 -8.06 9.59
CA VAL A 11 -2.69 -7.21 10.71
C VAL A 11 -4.21 -7.16 10.89
N GLY A 12 -4.98 -7.41 9.83
CA GLY A 12 -6.43 -7.42 9.86
C GLY A 12 -7.11 -6.78 8.65
N THR A 13 -8.43 -6.72 8.72
CA THR A 13 -9.29 -6.24 7.62
C THR A 13 -10.27 -5.17 8.12
N PHE A 14 -10.38 -4.07 7.37
CA PHE A 14 -11.12 -2.86 7.76
C PHE A 14 -12.13 -2.44 6.69
N LYS A 15 -13.15 -1.69 7.11
CA LYS A 15 -14.26 -1.28 6.23
C LYS A 15 -13.93 -0.05 5.38
N ASN A 16 -13.13 0.86 5.91
CA ASN A 16 -12.76 2.10 5.23
C ASN A 16 -11.23 2.29 5.24
N PHE A 17 -10.75 3.08 4.30
CA PHE A 17 -9.32 3.33 4.13
C PHE A 17 -8.71 4.09 5.31
N GLY A 18 -9.45 5.01 5.94
CA GLY A 18 -8.95 5.78 7.08
C GLY A 18 -8.57 4.91 8.27
N GLU A 19 -9.45 3.98 8.66
CA GLU A 19 -9.18 2.99 9.72
C GLU A 19 -8.03 2.05 9.35
N ALA A 20 -8.03 1.55 8.10
CA ALA A 20 -6.96 0.68 7.61
C ALA A 20 -5.60 1.38 7.67
N PHE A 21 -5.54 2.63 7.21
CA PHE A 21 -4.32 3.43 7.21
C PHE A 21 -3.86 3.77 8.62
N LYS A 22 -4.77 4.11 9.54
CA LYS A 22 -4.42 4.37 10.94
C LYS A 22 -3.70 3.16 11.55
N VAL A 23 -4.27 1.97 11.41
CA VAL A 23 -3.67 0.73 11.94
C VAL A 23 -2.36 0.40 11.23
N PHE A 24 -2.31 0.54 9.91
CA PHE A 24 -1.10 0.38 9.12
C PHE A 24 0.03 1.30 9.60
N PHE A 25 -0.26 2.58 9.79
CA PHE A 25 0.69 3.60 10.21
C PHE A 25 1.22 3.35 11.62
N ASP A 26 0.35 3.00 12.56
CA ASP A 26 0.75 2.66 13.94
C ASP A 26 1.69 1.45 13.96
N LYS A 27 1.37 0.39 13.18
CA LYS A 27 2.22 -0.80 13.07
C LYS A 27 3.55 -0.53 12.38
N VAL A 28 3.56 0.29 11.32
CA VAL A 28 4.82 0.72 10.69
C VAL A 28 5.67 1.54 11.65
N LYS A 29 5.07 2.42 12.47
CA LYS A 29 5.82 3.17 13.49
C LYS A 29 6.45 2.26 14.53
N GLU A 30 5.74 1.24 14.99
CA GLU A 30 6.31 0.21 15.88
C GLU A 30 7.52 -0.48 15.23
N LEU A 31 7.37 -0.90 13.96
CA LEU A 31 8.41 -1.57 13.19
C LEU A 31 9.65 -0.68 12.98
N VAL A 32 9.45 0.61 12.68
CA VAL A 32 10.54 1.60 12.60
C VAL A 32 11.21 1.79 13.96
N GLY A 33 10.44 1.84 15.05
CA GLY A 33 10.96 1.93 16.42
C GLY A 33 11.83 0.74 16.82
N GLN A 34 11.65 -0.42 16.17
CA GLN A 34 12.47 -1.62 16.34
C GLN A 34 13.73 -1.65 15.46
N GLY A 35 13.95 -0.61 14.64
CA GLY A 35 15.13 -0.50 13.78
C GLY A 35 14.98 -1.11 12.39
N ALA A 36 13.75 -1.31 11.91
CA ALA A 36 13.53 -1.77 10.54
C ALA A 36 14.09 -0.78 9.50
N SER A 37 14.66 -1.31 8.43
CA SER A 37 15.18 -0.50 7.32
C SER A 37 14.08 -0.05 6.39
N LEU A 38 14.34 1.00 5.61
CA LEU A 38 13.41 1.50 4.58
C LEU A 38 13.02 0.42 3.57
N ASN A 39 13.98 -0.41 3.15
CA ASN A 39 13.73 -1.52 2.23
C ASN A 39 12.70 -2.51 2.78
N VAL A 40 12.70 -2.75 4.10
CA VAL A 40 11.69 -3.61 4.73
C VAL A 40 10.31 -2.96 4.60
N LEU A 41 10.18 -1.66 4.89
CA LEU A 41 8.91 -0.96 4.76
C LEU A 41 8.38 -1.00 3.32
N GLU A 42 9.26 -0.77 2.35
CA GLU A 42 8.92 -0.71 0.92
C GLU A 42 8.47 -2.04 0.35
N THR A 43 9.02 -3.15 0.83
CA THR A 43 8.80 -4.48 0.23
C THR A 43 7.83 -5.36 1.02
N THR A 44 7.62 -5.08 2.31
CA THR A 44 6.86 -5.98 3.20
C THR A 44 5.63 -5.35 3.85
N CYS A 45 5.34 -4.08 3.56
CA CYS A 45 4.22 -3.35 4.15
C CYS A 45 3.31 -2.78 3.06
N TRP A 46 2.03 -3.16 3.08
CA TRP A 46 1.03 -2.67 2.13
C TRP A 46 -0.39 -2.69 2.70
N ILE A 47 -1.27 -1.92 2.05
CA ILE A 47 -2.73 -2.04 2.19
C ILE A 47 -3.25 -2.66 0.91
N GLU A 48 -4.03 -3.74 1.02
CA GLU A 48 -4.64 -4.41 -0.11
C GLU A 48 -6.13 -4.09 -0.19
N TYR A 49 -6.57 -3.72 -1.39
CA TYR A 49 -7.98 -3.50 -1.71
C TYR A 49 -8.25 -3.98 -3.13
N SER A 50 -9.33 -4.74 -3.32
CA SER A 50 -9.70 -5.31 -4.62
C SER A 50 -8.56 -6.07 -5.30
N LYS A 51 -7.75 -6.81 -4.50
CA LYS A 51 -6.54 -7.57 -4.91
C LYS A 51 -5.38 -6.71 -5.41
N ILE A 52 -5.47 -5.40 -5.30
CA ILE A 52 -4.38 -4.48 -5.62
C ILE A 52 -3.67 -4.10 -4.34
N GLN A 53 -2.35 -4.20 -4.36
CA GLN A 53 -1.48 -3.86 -3.24
C GLN A 53 -0.98 -2.44 -3.40
N MET A 54 -1.21 -1.62 -2.39
CA MET A 54 -0.68 -0.27 -2.28
C MET A 54 0.41 -0.26 -1.21
N TYR A 55 1.66 -0.22 -1.64
CA TYR A 55 2.84 -0.32 -0.78
C TYR A 55 3.05 0.95 0.05
N PHE A 56 3.95 0.88 1.02
CA PHE A 56 4.17 1.91 2.05
C PHE A 56 4.16 3.37 1.55
N TYR A 57 4.94 3.72 0.52
CA TYR A 57 4.97 5.10 0.03
C TYR A 57 3.70 5.50 -0.70
N ASP A 58 3.11 4.62 -1.52
CA ASP A 58 1.86 4.90 -2.21
C ASP A 58 0.72 5.13 -1.20
N ALA A 59 0.65 4.29 -0.17
CA ALA A 59 -0.33 4.40 0.90
C ALA A 59 -0.14 5.70 1.70
N ARG A 60 1.12 6.06 2.02
CA ARG A 60 1.46 7.32 2.69
C ARG A 60 1.05 8.53 1.85
N ASP A 61 1.36 8.51 0.56
CA ASP A 61 1.09 9.63 -0.33
C ASP A 61 -0.42 9.79 -0.54
N LEU A 62 -1.17 8.68 -0.66
CA LEU A 62 -2.63 8.71 -0.66
C LEU A 62 -3.17 9.29 0.65
N ALA A 63 -2.64 8.88 1.81
CA ALA A 63 -3.07 9.40 3.10
C ALA A 63 -2.88 10.91 3.26
N TYR A 64 -1.79 11.48 2.71
CA TYR A 64 -1.64 12.93 2.60
C TYR A 64 -2.67 13.55 1.65
N LYS A 65 -2.86 12.98 0.46
CA LYS A 65 -3.82 13.47 -0.55
C LYS A 65 -5.25 13.54 -0.01
N VAL A 66 -5.68 12.54 0.77
CA VAL A 66 -7.03 12.47 1.34
C VAL A 66 -7.14 13.08 2.75
N GLY A 67 -6.05 13.69 3.25
CA GLY A 67 -6.04 14.43 4.50
C GLY A 67 -6.06 13.59 5.78
N ILE A 68 -5.73 12.29 5.71
CA ILE A 68 -5.49 11.45 6.89
C ILE A 68 -4.19 11.84 7.58
N LEU A 69 -3.16 12.18 6.78
CA LEU A 69 -1.90 12.72 7.26
C LEU A 69 -1.78 14.21 6.96
N LYS A 70 -1.14 14.94 7.88
CA LYS A 70 -0.78 16.36 7.71
C LYS A 70 0.64 16.64 8.19
N GLY A 71 1.15 17.80 7.80
CA GLY A 71 2.44 18.32 8.28
C GLY A 71 3.58 17.33 8.04
N LYS A 72 4.25 16.91 9.11
CA LYS A 72 5.39 16.00 9.08
C LYS A 72 5.02 14.53 9.33
N GLY A 73 3.77 14.15 9.11
CA GLY A 73 3.28 12.78 9.31
C GLY A 73 2.38 12.63 10.52
N GLU A 74 1.64 13.68 10.85
CA GLU A 74 0.67 13.67 11.95
C GLU A 74 -0.65 13.08 11.46
N LEU A 75 -1.15 12.06 12.16
CA LEU A 75 -2.50 11.53 11.94
C LEU A 75 -3.54 12.56 12.39
N VAL A 76 -4.51 12.81 11.53
CA VAL A 76 -5.64 13.69 11.85
C VAL A 76 -6.68 12.95 12.69
N ASP A 77 -7.13 13.57 13.78
CA ASP A 77 -8.20 13.06 14.64
C ASP A 77 -9.26 14.17 14.86
N PRO A 78 -10.55 13.95 14.55
CA PRO A 78 -11.11 12.74 13.95
C PRO A 78 -10.64 12.50 12.51
N LEU A 79 -10.56 11.23 12.11
CA LEU A 79 -10.25 10.87 10.72
C LEU A 79 -11.25 11.54 9.76
N PRO A 80 -10.78 12.08 8.63
CA PRO A 80 -11.68 12.68 7.66
C PRO A 80 -12.60 11.62 7.04
N LYS A 81 -13.82 12.03 6.69
CA LYS A 81 -14.69 11.22 5.84
C LYS A 81 -14.19 11.31 4.40
N ILE A 82 -13.81 10.18 3.84
CA ILE A 82 -13.24 10.11 2.49
C ILE A 82 -14.29 9.50 1.56
N ASP A 83 -14.42 10.07 0.36
CA ASP A 83 -15.25 9.49 -0.69
C ASP A 83 -14.61 8.19 -1.19
N HIS A 84 -15.40 7.12 -1.22
CA HIS A 84 -14.95 5.82 -1.69
C HIS A 84 -14.43 5.86 -3.13
N LEU A 85 -15.02 6.71 -4.00
CA LEU A 85 -14.58 6.84 -5.38
C LEU A 85 -13.12 7.30 -5.49
N VAL A 86 -12.67 8.18 -4.59
CA VAL A 86 -11.28 8.65 -4.56
C VAL A 86 -10.33 7.49 -4.24
N ILE A 87 -10.74 6.60 -3.34
CA ILE A 87 -9.95 5.42 -2.98
C ILE A 87 -9.93 4.42 -4.13
N ASP A 88 -11.08 4.16 -4.76
CA ASP A 88 -11.19 3.23 -5.88
C ASP A 88 -10.30 3.67 -7.06
N VAL A 89 -10.31 4.96 -7.39
CA VAL A 89 -9.45 5.55 -8.44
C VAL A 89 -7.97 5.41 -8.07
N ALA A 90 -7.58 5.71 -6.84
CA ALA A 90 -6.18 5.61 -6.42
C ALA A 90 -5.63 4.17 -6.50
N PHE A 91 -6.43 3.17 -6.12
CA PHE A 91 -6.03 1.77 -6.29
C PHE A 91 -6.02 1.34 -7.77
N ALA A 92 -6.95 1.83 -8.60
CA ALA A 92 -6.94 1.57 -10.03
C ALA A 92 -5.72 2.18 -10.74
N GLU A 93 -5.33 3.41 -10.40
CA GLU A 93 -4.11 4.06 -10.88
C GLU A 93 -2.86 3.24 -10.51
N ARG A 94 -2.79 2.75 -9.26
CA ARG A 94 -1.67 1.90 -8.83
C ARG A 94 -1.59 0.59 -9.62
N ALA A 95 -2.74 -0.01 -9.93
CA ALA A 95 -2.83 -1.22 -10.74
C ALA A 95 -2.34 -0.99 -12.18
N LEU A 96 -2.67 0.16 -12.77
CA LEU A 96 -2.17 0.55 -14.09
C LEU A 96 -0.65 0.69 -14.10
N VAL A 97 -0.08 1.39 -13.10
CA VAL A 97 1.38 1.51 -12.96
C VAL A 97 2.05 0.14 -12.84
N ALA A 98 1.51 -0.76 -12.00
CA ALA A 98 2.04 -2.12 -11.86
C ALA A 98 1.99 -2.90 -13.18
N PHE A 99 0.93 -2.71 -13.95
CA PHE A 99 0.77 -3.34 -15.27
C PHE A 99 1.78 -2.77 -16.28
N GLU A 100 1.96 -1.45 -16.32
CA GLU A 100 2.95 -0.79 -17.19
C GLU A 100 4.38 -1.25 -16.85
N GLU A 101 4.74 -1.29 -15.56
CA GLU A 101 6.03 -1.82 -15.08
C GLU A 101 6.25 -3.26 -15.56
N PHE A 102 5.26 -4.13 -15.43
CA PHE A 102 5.33 -5.51 -15.90
C PHE A 102 5.52 -5.61 -17.42
N MET A 103 4.84 -4.76 -18.19
CA MET A 103 4.91 -4.74 -19.65
C MET A 103 6.23 -4.15 -20.16
N MET A 104 6.79 -3.13 -19.49
CA MET A 104 8.06 -2.52 -19.86
C MET A 104 9.28 -3.40 -19.56
N VAL A 105 9.16 -4.39 -18.68
CA VAL A 105 10.22 -5.38 -18.40
C VAL A 105 10.37 -6.42 -19.53
N LYS A 106 9.51 -6.43 -20.56
CA LYS A 106 9.62 -7.36 -21.70
C LYS A 106 9.69 -6.71 -23.10
N PRO A 107 10.87 -6.20 -23.52
CA PRO A 107 11.13 -6.02 -24.94
C PRO A 107 11.83 -7.23 -25.60
N ASP A 108 12.75 -7.92 -24.91
CA ASP A 108 13.76 -8.76 -25.62
C ASP A 108 14.02 -10.19 -25.08
N GLU A 109 13.24 -10.73 -24.13
CA GLU A 109 13.41 -12.15 -23.73
C GLU A 109 12.33 -13.06 -24.33
N PRO A 110 12.69 -14.03 -25.19
CA PRO A 110 11.74 -15.07 -25.58
C PRO A 110 11.36 -15.89 -24.34
N LEU A 111 10.04 -16.10 -24.16
CA LEU A 111 9.46 -16.99 -23.15
C LEU A 111 9.90 -18.44 -23.44
N GLU A 112 11.12 -18.81 -23.07
CA GLU A 112 11.49 -20.21 -22.94
C GLU A 112 10.81 -20.77 -21.69
N TYR A 113 9.62 -21.34 -21.88
CA TYR A 113 9.07 -22.33 -20.97
C TYR A 113 10.05 -23.51 -20.91
N LYS A 114 11.00 -23.48 -19.98
CA LYS A 114 11.66 -24.70 -19.52
C LYS A 114 10.62 -25.50 -18.74
N LEU A 115 9.88 -26.31 -19.50
CA LEU A 115 9.15 -27.46 -19.02
C LEU A 115 10.02 -28.19 -17.98
N LEU A 116 9.45 -28.32 -16.79
CA LEU A 116 9.90 -29.19 -15.73
C LEU A 116 10.40 -30.52 -16.33
N LYS A 117 11.66 -30.85 -16.06
CA LYS A 117 12.16 -32.23 -16.09
C LYS A 117 12.41 -32.67 -14.66
#